data_AF-A0A0B8QCA7-F1
#
_entry.id   AF-A0A0B8QCA7-F1
#
_cell.length_a   1.000
_cell.length_b   1.000
_cell.length_c   1.000
_cell.angle_alpha   90.00
_cell.angle_beta   90.00
_cell.angle_gamma   90.00
#
_symmetry.space_group_name_H-M   'P 1'
#
loop_
_entity.id
_entity.type
_entity.pdbx_description
1 polymer ?
#
loop_
_entity_poly.entity_id
_entity_poly.type
_entity_poly.pdbx_seq_one_letter_code
_entity_poly.pdbx_strand_id
1 'polypeptide(L)'
;MGIDQWAILGQSFGGFCSLTYLSMFPESLLRSYITGGIPSISAHPDAVYEATFKRTRDKNKAFFEQFPQAQALCQKIANHLINNEELLPNGQRFTVEQFQQIGINFGMSGTFLPTYYLLESAFIEVNGKEVLNYAFLNEMLAQQSFQTNPIYAILHESIYCQGFNSDWSAHRVRQQNPEFNYQQGNEFLFTGEMVFPFMFEQYNNLQPLKEAAEILATKSDWEPLYNVEVLANNKVPVSCAVYADDMFVEMDLSRETLSKIPNSRAWITNEYEHNGIRADGGRVLGKLFEMSDAIAENIANKQHIKLN
;
A
#
# COMPACT_ATOMS: atom_id res chain seq x y z
N MET A 1 -31.63 15.11 2.02
CA MET A 1 -31.76 13.96 1.09
C MET A 1 -32.70 12.87 1.61
N GLY A 2 -33.06 12.82 2.91
CA GLY A 2 -34.09 11.88 3.41
C GLY A 2 -33.68 10.40 3.29
N ILE A 3 -32.38 10.13 3.27
CA ILE A 3 -31.79 8.80 3.18
C ILE A 3 -31.21 8.48 4.55
N ASP A 4 -31.74 7.44 5.20
CA ASP A 4 -31.32 7.05 6.56
C ASP A 4 -30.12 6.08 6.54
N GLN A 5 -29.99 5.29 5.47
CA GLN A 5 -28.89 4.34 5.27
C GLN A 5 -28.37 4.34 3.83
N TRP A 6 -27.07 4.13 3.65
CA TRP A 6 -26.44 4.00 2.33
C TRP A 6 -25.40 2.88 2.29
N ALA A 7 -25.07 2.41 1.09
CA ALA A 7 -23.97 1.49 0.89
C ALA A 7 -22.67 2.26 0.63
N ILE A 8 -21.55 1.73 1.11
CA ILE A 8 -20.21 2.28 0.86
C ILE A 8 -19.33 1.29 0.10
N LEU A 9 -18.45 1.81 -0.73
CA LEU A 9 -17.42 1.07 -1.46
C LEU A 9 -16.07 1.70 -1.18
N GLY A 10 -15.13 0.91 -0.68
CA GLY A 10 -13.75 1.32 -0.39
C GLY A 10 -12.72 0.46 -1.11
N GLN A 11 -11.72 1.10 -1.71
CA GLN A 11 -10.52 0.43 -2.21
C GLN A 11 -9.30 0.92 -1.44
N SER A 12 -8.38 0.02 -1.07
CA SER A 12 -7.16 0.37 -0.34
C SER A 12 -7.46 1.19 0.92
N PHE A 13 -6.88 2.38 1.07
CA PHE A 13 -7.19 3.35 2.11
C PHE A 13 -8.69 3.60 2.28
N GLY A 14 -9.48 3.61 1.19
CA GLY A 14 -10.93 3.70 1.28
C GLY A 14 -11.59 2.52 2.02
N GLY A 15 -10.96 1.35 2.00
CA GLY A 15 -11.34 0.19 2.82
C GLY A 15 -11.06 0.41 4.31
N PHE A 16 -9.93 1.05 4.65
CA PHE A 16 -9.63 1.46 6.03
C PHE A 16 -10.69 2.46 6.52
N CYS A 17 -10.98 3.49 5.71
CA CYS A 17 -12.06 4.44 6.01
C CYS A 17 -13.42 3.75 6.16
N SER A 18 -13.72 2.75 5.31
CA SER A 18 -14.97 2.00 5.37
C SER A 18 -15.09 1.24 6.68
N LEU A 19 -13.99 0.68 7.20
CA LEU A 19 -13.99 -0.04 8.47
C LEU A 19 -14.08 0.90 9.67
N THR A 20 -13.40 2.06 9.63
CA THR A 20 -13.57 3.12 10.63
C THR A 20 -15.03 3.58 10.68
N TYR A 21 -15.63 3.89 9.52
CA TYR A 21 -17.03 4.33 9.43
C TYR A 21 -17.99 3.26 9.97
N LEU A 22 -17.75 1.99 9.63
CA LEU A 22 -18.52 0.86 10.15
C LEU A 22 -18.44 0.75 11.67
N SER A 23 -17.27 1.05 12.26
CA SER A 23 -17.09 1.00 13.71
C SER A 23 -17.69 2.18 14.47
N MET A 24 -17.87 3.33 13.81
CA MET A 24 -18.39 4.55 14.44
C MET A 24 -19.89 4.76 14.20
N PHE A 25 -20.36 4.46 12.99
CA PHE A 25 -21.72 4.76 12.52
C PHE A 25 -22.36 3.56 11.80
N PRO A 26 -22.39 2.36 12.41
CA PRO A 26 -22.92 1.16 11.75
C PRO A 26 -24.39 1.31 11.34
N GLU A 27 -25.19 2.02 12.13
CA GLU A 27 -26.62 2.21 11.88
C GLU A 27 -26.92 3.03 10.61
N SER A 28 -25.95 3.82 10.11
CA SER A 28 -26.08 4.58 8.87
C SER A 28 -25.71 3.76 7.62
N LEU A 29 -25.24 2.52 7.77
CA LEU A 29 -24.80 1.69 6.66
C LEU A 29 -25.80 0.59 6.32
N LEU A 30 -26.16 0.55 5.03
CA LEU A 30 -26.93 -0.55 4.45
C LEU A 30 -26.02 -1.75 4.16
N ARG A 31 -24.85 -1.50 3.54
CA ARG A 31 -23.85 -2.51 3.12
C ARG A 31 -22.46 -1.85 3.05
N SER A 32 -21.41 -2.67 3.19
CA SER A 32 -20.01 -2.24 2.97
C SER A 32 -19.30 -3.18 2.01
N TYR A 33 -18.74 -2.61 0.95
CA TYR A 33 -17.95 -3.31 -0.08
C TYR A 33 -16.50 -2.85 0.03
N ILE A 34 -15.57 -3.78 0.20
CA ILE A 34 -14.15 -3.44 0.39
C ILE A 34 -13.28 -4.20 -0.61
N THR A 35 -12.27 -3.56 -1.19
CA THR A 35 -11.32 -4.18 -2.12
C THR A 35 -9.88 -3.83 -1.74
N GLY A 36 -9.03 -4.84 -1.51
CA GLY A 36 -7.61 -4.65 -1.21
C GLY A 36 -7.34 -3.69 -0.04
N GLY A 37 -8.17 -3.71 1.01
CA GLY A 37 -8.17 -2.64 2.02
C GLY A 37 -8.77 -3.04 3.36
N ILE A 38 -8.47 -4.25 3.84
CA ILE A 38 -8.86 -4.68 5.18
C ILE A 38 -7.67 -4.53 6.13
N PRO A 39 -7.68 -3.52 7.02
CA PRO A 39 -6.59 -3.29 7.96
C PRO A 39 -6.58 -4.31 9.09
N SER A 40 -5.46 -4.39 9.81
CA SER A 40 -5.51 -4.89 11.19
C SER A 40 -6.20 -3.85 12.08
N ILE A 41 -7.10 -4.31 12.94
CA ILE A 41 -7.79 -3.44 13.92
C ILE A 41 -7.05 -3.31 15.25
N SER A 42 -5.95 -4.04 15.43
CA SER A 42 -5.23 -4.09 16.72
C SER A 42 -3.71 -4.24 16.62
N ALA A 43 -3.15 -4.51 15.43
CA ALA A 43 -1.71 -4.68 15.28
C ALA A 43 -0.97 -3.34 15.43
N HIS A 44 0.23 -3.40 16.02
CA HIS A 44 1.20 -2.32 15.95
C HIS A 44 1.73 -2.18 14.50
N PRO A 45 2.03 -0.97 14.00
CA PRO A 45 2.56 -0.76 12.66
C PRO A 45 3.80 -1.59 12.34
N ASP A 46 4.65 -1.88 13.35
CA ASP A 46 5.82 -2.74 13.14
C ASP A 46 5.44 -4.13 12.62
N ALA A 47 4.40 -4.75 13.20
CA ALA A 47 3.92 -6.05 12.74
C ALA A 47 3.36 -5.99 11.31
N VAL A 48 2.71 -4.87 10.94
CA VAL A 48 2.23 -4.65 9.58
C VAL A 48 3.39 -4.51 8.60
N TYR A 49 4.41 -3.73 8.94
CA TYR A 49 5.58 -3.54 8.08
C TYR A 49 6.45 -4.79 7.99
N GLU A 50 6.64 -5.54 9.08
CA GLU A 50 7.32 -6.84 9.04
C GLU A 50 6.65 -7.80 8.06
N ALA A 51 5.32 -7.78 7.99
CA ALA A 51 4.56 -8.63 7.09
C ALA A 51 4.62 -8.13 5.63
N THR A 52 4.49 -6.83 5.40
CA THR A 52 4.55 -6.24 4.04
C THR A 52 5.95 -6.20 3.45
N PHE A 53 7.02 -6.10 4.26
CA PHE A 53 8.40 -6.29 3.78
C PHE A 53 8.65 -7.71 3.28
N LYS A 54 8.04 -8.74 3.89
CA LYS A 54 8.10 -10.11 3.37
C LYS A 54 7.45 -10.19 1.99
N ARG A 55 6.25 -9.61 1.82
CA ARG A 55 5.57 -9.55 0.51
C ARG A 55 6.38 -8.76 -0.53
N THR A 56 6.99 -7.66 -0.13
CA THR A 56 7.87 -6.85 -0.98
C THR A 56 9.09 -7.66 -1.43
N ARG A 57 9.69 -8.46 -0.55
CA ARG A 57 10.79 -9.37 -0.90
C ARG A 57 10.34 -10.45 -1.87
N ASP A 58 9.16 -11.03 -1.66
CA ASP A 58 8.59 -12.04 -2.57
C ASP A 58 8.33 -11.44 -3.97
N LYS A 59 7.81 -10.21 -4.06
CA LYS A 59 7.63 -9.50 -5.33
C LYS A 59 8.95 -9.17 -6.02
N ASN A 60 9.96 -8.73 -5.28
CA ASN A 60 11.31 -8.53 -5.82
C ASN A 60 11.86 -9.84 -6.41
N LYS A 61 11.77 -10.94 -5.65
CA LYS A 61 12.21 -12.26 -6.11
C LYS A 61 11.50 -12.66 -7.41
N ALA A 62 10.18 -12.53 -7.46
CA ALA A 62 9.41 -12.84 -8.66
C ALA A 62 9.82 -11.99 -9.87
N PHE A 63 10.05 -10.68 -9.66
CA PHE A 63 10.51 -9.78 -10.72
C PHE A 63 11.88 -10.18 -11.27
N PHE A 64 12.87 -10.45 -10.41
CA PHE A 64 14.22 -10.83 -10.84
C PHE A 64 14.30 -12.26 -11.37
N GLU A 65 13.42 -13.18 -10.93
CA GLU A 65 13.27 -14.50 -11.55
C GLU A 65 12.71 -14.40 -12.98
N GLN A 66 11.73 -13.52 -13.20
CA GLN A 66 11.15 -13.30 -14.53
C GLN A 66 12.12 -12.55 -15.46
N PHE A 67 12.88 -11.59 -14.92
CA PHE A 67 13.85 -10.78 -15.67
C PHE A 67 15.25 -10.80 -15.03
N PRO A 68 16.03 -11.89 -15.18
CA PRO A 68 17.33 -12.02 -14.50
C PRO A 68 18.34 -10.92 -14.82
N GLN A 69 18.27 -10.34 -16.02
CA GLN A 69 19.14 -9.24 -16.44
C GLN A 69 18.85 -7.93 -15.71
N ALA A 70 17.64 -7.77 -15.17
CA ALA A 70 17.23 -6.55 -14.46
C ALA A 70 18.10 -6.28 -13.25
N GLN A 71 18.64 -7.32 -12.59
CA GLN A 71 19.49 -7.14 -11.41
C GLN A 71 20.76 -6.36 -11.73
N ALA A 72 21.44 -6.70 -12.83
CA ALA A 72 22.63 -6.00 -13.28
C ALA A 72 22.31 -4.56 -13.72
N LEU A 73 21.15 -4.33 -14.35
CA LEU A 73 20.68 -2.99 -14.73
C LEU A 73 20.43 -2.13 -13.50
N CYS A 74 19.72 -2.64 -12.51
CA CYS A 74 19.44 -1.92 -11.26
C CYS A 74 20.73 -1.59 -10.49
N GLN A 75 21.64 -2.56 -10.35
CA GLN A 75 22.94 -2.32 -9.72
C GLN A 75 23.76 -1.26 -10.47
N LYS A 76 23.74 -1.27 -11.81
CA LYS A 76 24.41 -0.26 -12.63
C LYS A 76 23.83 1.13 -12.39
N ILE A 77 22.50 1.28 -12.39
CA ILE A 77 21.81 2.55 -12.09
C ILE A 77 22.16 3.00 -10.66
N ALA A 78 22.02 2.12 -9.66
CA ALA A 78 22.27 2.47 -8.27
C ALA A 78 23.72 2.89 -8.03
N ASN A 79 24.70 2.16 -8.57
CA ASN A 79 26.11 2.53 -8.50
C ASN A 79 26.40 3.85 -9.21
N HIS A 80 25.72 4.14 -10.32
CA HIS A 80 25.84 5.42 -11.00
C HIS A 80 25.34 6.58 -10.13
N LEU A 81 24.19 6.42 -9.47
CA LEU A 81 23.61 7.42 -8.56
C LEU A 81 24.46 7.67 -7.30
N ILE A 82 25.18 6.64 -6.81
CA ILE A 82 26.15 6.78 -5.70
C ILE A 82 27.35 7.61 -6.16
N ASN A 83 27.89 7.31 -7.33
CA ASN A 83 29.16 7.87 -7.80
C ASN A 83 29.02 9.22 -8.54
N ASN A 84 27.80 9.60 -8.94
CA ASN A 84 27.56 10.79 -9.76
C ASN A 84 26.39 11.60 -9.23
N GLU A 85 26.48 12.92 -9.45
CA GLU A 85 25.36 13.82 -9.26
C GLU A 85 24.40 13.83 -10.43
N GLU A 86 23.26 13.18 -10.24
CA GLU A 86 22.18 13.10 -11.22
C GLU A 86 20.96 13.87 -10.73
N LEU A 87 20.40 14.72 -11.59
CA LEU A 87 19.24 15.54 -11.25
C LEU A 87 18.03 15.06 -12.06
N LEU A 88 16.89 14.96 -11.40
CA LEU A 88 15.60 14.84 -12.07
C LEU A 88 15.26 16.14 -12.81
N PRO A 89 14.33 16.13 -13.78
CA PRO A 89 13.97 17.33 -14.56
C PRO A 89 13.51 18.53 -13.74
N ASN A 90 13.04 18.32 -12.50
CA ASN A 90 12.66 19.38 -11.56
C ASN A 90 13.83 19.95 -10.74
N GLY A 91 15.07 19.53 -11.02
CA GLY A 91 16.28 19.95 -10.30
C GLY A 91 16.54 19.23 -8.98
N GLN A 92 15.72 18.24 -8.60
CA GLN A 92 15.95 17.42 -7.42
C GLN A 92 17.08 16.43 -7.64
N ARG A 93 17.91 16.20 -6.62
CA ARG A 93 18.89 15.11 -6.62
C ARG A 93 18.20 13.75 -6.67
N PHE A 94 18.53 12.95 -7.69
CA PHE A 94 18.07 11.58 -7.80
C PHE A 94 18.99 10.65 -6.99
N THR A 95 18.40 9.92 -6.05
CA THR A 95 19.12 9.05 -5.11
C THR A 95 18.76 7.57 -5.32
N VAL A 96 19.57 6.67 -4.75
CA VAL A 96 19.26 5.23 -4.80
C VAL A 96 17.95 4.93 -4.08
N GLU A 97 17.68 5.57 -2.95
CA GLU A 97 16.45 5.37 -2.20
C GLU A 97 15.21 5.79 -3.01
N GLN A 98 15.30 6.91 -3.73
CA GLN A 98 14.25 7.33 -4.66
C GLN A 98 14.05 6.33 -5.80
N PHE A 99 15.13 5.76 -6.32
CA PHE A 99 15.06 4.72 -7.36
C PHE A 99 14.43 3.43 -6.82
N GLN A 100 14.75 3.01 -5.59
CA GLN A 100 14.15 1.83 -4.97
C GLN A 100 12.62 1.95 -4.84
N GLN A 101 12.07 3.16 -4.68
CA GLN A 101 10.63 3.37 -4.50
C GLN A 101 9.78 3.06 -5.73
N ILE A 102 10.37 2.90 -6.92
CA ILE A 102 9.60 2.47 -8.10
C ILE A 102 9.04 1.04 -7.94
N GLY A 103 9.53 0.27 -6.96
CA GLY A 103 8.99 -1.04 -6.61
C GLY A 103 7.56 -1.02 -6.12
N ILE A 104 6.99 0.14 -5.77
CA ILE A 104 5.55 0.28 -5.53
C ILE A 104 4.73 -0.30 -6.69
N ASN A 105 5.24 -0.21 -7.92
CA ASN A 105 4.58 -0.78 -9.08
C ASN A 105 4.36 -2.30 -8.97
N PHE A 106 5.21 -3.03 -8.24
CA PHE A 106 5.15 -4.49 -8.13
C PHE A 106 3.92 -5.01 -7.38
N GLY A 107 3.20 -4.16 -6.66
CA GLY A 107 1.90 -4.51 -6.07
C GLY A 107 0.72 -4.32 -7.03
N MET A 108 0.96 -4.00 -8.31
CA MET A 108 -0.07 -3.78 -9.32
C MET A 108 0.06 -4.76 -10.48
N SER A 109 -1.08 -5.21 -11.00
CA SER A 109 -1.12 -6.18 -12.10
C SER A 109 -0.49 -5.60 -13.37
N GLY A 110 0.38 -6.37 -14.03
CA GLY A 110 0.93 -6.05 -15.36
C GLY A 110 2.08 -5.04 -15.39
N THR A 111 2.69 -4.70 -14.25
CA THR A 111 3.73 -3.66 -14.17
C THR A 111 5.16 -4.18 -14.32
N PHE A 112 5.42 -5.48 -14.13
CA PHE A 112 6.79 -6.00 -14.20
C PHE A 112 7.45 -5.74 -15.57
N LEU A 113 6.75 -6.03 -16.67
CA LEU A 113 7.31 -5.85 -18.02
C LEU A 113 7.58 -4.37 -18.36
N PRO A 114 6.64 -3.42 -18.13
CA PRO A 114 6.94 -1.99 -18.26
C PRO A 114 8.13 -1.52 -17.42
N THR A 115 8.24 -1.97 -16.15
CA THR A 115 9.39 -1.63 -15.30
C THR A 115 10.69 -2.17 -15.90
N TYR A 116 10.71 -3.40 -16.41
CA TYR A 116 11.90 -3.97 -17.05
C TYR A 116 12.33 -3.15 -18.28
N TYR A 117 11.41 -2.80 -19.17
CA TYR A 117 11.73 -1.97 -20.34
C TYR A 117 12.24 -0.58 -19.96
N LEU A 118 11.71 0.00 -18.88
CA LEU A 118 12.21 1.26 -18.36
C LEU A 118 13.68 1.15 -17.92
N LEU A 119 14.04 0.07 -17.23
CA LEU A 119 15.43 -0.21 -16.81
C LEU A 119 16.37 -0.39 -18.01
N GLU A 120 15.94 -1.10 -19.06
CA GLU A 120 16.74 -1.28 -20.27
C GLU A 120 17.05 0.06 -20.97
N SER A 121 16.16 1.03 -20.85
CA SER A 121 16.30 2.36 -21.47
C SER A 121 17.08 3.39 -20.64
N ALA A 122 17.58 3.01 -19.45
CA ALA A 122 18.07 3.94 -18.45
C ALA A 122 19.33 4.72 -18.89
N PHE A 123 20.19 4.12 -19.72
CA PHE A 123 21.44 4.73 -20.16
C PHE A 123 21.47 4.92 -21.68
N ILE A 124 22.14 6.00 -22.09
CA ILE A 124 22.49 6.29 -23.49
C ILE A 124 23.95 6.76 -23.57
N GLU A 125 24.53 6.72 -24.75
CA GLU A 125 25.86 7.28 -25.01
C GLU A 125 25.74 8.67 -25.62
N VAL A 126 26.43 9.65 -25.02
CA VAL A 126 26.55 11.01 -25.53
C VAL A 126 28.04 11.38 -25.58
N ASN A 127 28.56 11.64 -26.78
CA ASN A 127 29.97 11.96 -27.01
C ASN A 127 30.94 10.90 -26.43
N GLY A 128 30.62 9.61 -26.56
CA GLY A 128 31.45 8.52 -26.02
C GLY A 128 31.39 8.34 -24.51
N LYS A 129 30.51 9.08 -23.81
CA LYS A 129 30.27 8.93 -22.38
C LYS A 129 28.86 8.39 -22.15
N GLU A 130 28.76 7.37 -21.32
CA GLU A 130 27.49 6.85 -20.85
C GLU A 130 26.86 7.81 -19.82
N VAL A 131 25.58 8.14 -20.01
CA VAL A 131 24.81 9.06 -19.16
C VAL A 131 23.38 8.53 -18.97
N LEU A 132 22.69 8.94 -17.91
CA LEU A 132 21.28 8.62 -17.76
C LEU A 132 20.45 9.29 -18.85
N ASN A 133 19.54 8.53 -19.43
CA ASN A 133 18.62 8.99 -20.46
C ASN A 133 17.61 9.98 -19.87
N TYR A 134 17.44 11.13 -20.52
CA TYR A 134 16.46 12.13 -20.07
C TYR A 134 15.03 11.57 -20.00
N ALA A 135 14.65 10.69 -20.92
CA ALA A 135 13.33 10.05 -20.89
C ALA A 135 13.15 9.17 -19.64
N PHE A 136 14.20 8.44 -19.25
CA PHE A 136 14.23 7.66 -18.01
C PHE A 136 14.13 8.57 -16.77
N LEU A 137 14.91 9.65 -16.72
CA LEU A 137 14.84 10.62 -15.61
C LEU A 137 13.45 11.27 -15.49
N ASN A 138 12.80 11.56 -16.61
CA ASN A 138 11.44 12.10 -16.61
C ASN A 138 10.42 11.09 -16.09
N GLU A 139 10.55 9.81 -16.46
CA GLU A 139 9.71 8.75 -15.92
C GLU A 139 9.96 8.55 -14.41
N MET A 140 11.22 8.56 -13.96
CA MET A 140 11.54 8.49 -12.53
C MET A 140 10.88 9.62 -11.73
N LEU A 141 10.87 10.85 -12.26
CA LEU A 141 10.17 11.96 -11.64
C LEU A 141 8.64 11.74 -11.63
N ALA A 142 8.06 11.25 -12.73
CA ALA A 142 6.62 10.99 -12.83
C ALA A 142 6.14 9.91 -11.84
N GLN A 143 6.99 8.93 -11.54
CA GLN A 143 6.70 7.86 -10.58
C GLN A 143 6.77 8.33 -9.10
N GLN A 144 7.33 9.51 -8.82
CA GLN A 144 7.41 10.09 -7.47
C GLN A 144 6.13 10.83 -7.06
N SER A 145 4.99 10.11 -7.04
CA SER A 145 3.66 10.68 -6.78
C SER A 145 3.53 11.41 -5.42
N PHE A 146 4.40 11.12 -4.45
CA PHE A 146 4.45 11.83 -3.17
C PHE A 146 4.70 13.34 -3.33
N GLN A 147 5.38 13.77 -4.40
CA GLN A 147 5.63 15.18 -4.70
C GLN A 147 4.35 15.99 -4.91
N THR A 148 3.30 15.36 -5.43
CA THR A 148 2.00 16.00 -5.73
C THR A 148 0.92 15.61 -4.74
N ASN A 149 1.18 14.62 -3.88
CA ASN A 149 0.22 14.08 -2.91
C ASN A 149 0.81 14.13 -1.48
N PRO A 150 1.16 15.32 -0.94
CA PRO A 150 1.85 15.43 0.34
C PRO A 150 1.01 14.97 1.54
N ILE A 151 -0.32 15.06 1.47
CA ILE A 151 -1.22 14.55 2.52
C ILE A 151 -1.10 13.03 2.62
N TYR A 152 -1.02 12.34 1.47
CA TYR A 152 -0.82 10.90 1.43
C TYR A 152 0.54 10.54 2.05
N ALA A 153 1.61 11.28 1.71
CA ALA A 153 2.93 11.05 2.29
C ALA A 153 2.93 11.23 3.82
N ILE A 154 2.39 12.35 4.32
CA ILE A 154 2.52 12.73 5.74
C ILE A 154 1.60 11.93 6.67
N LEU A 155 0.43 11.48 6.19
CA LEU A 155 -0.51 10.70 6.98
C LEU A 155 -0.40 9.20 6.74
N HIS A 156 0.56 8.74 5.93
CA HIS A 156 0.65 7.35 5.49
C HIS A 156 0.63 6.32 6.63
N GLU A 157 1.44 6.51 7.67
CA GLU A 157 1.49 5.58 8.81
C GLU A 157 0.40 5.83 9.85
N SER A 158 -0.27 7.00 9.82
CA SER A 158 -1.30 7.35 10.81
C SER A 158 -2.48 6.39 10.79
N ILE A 159 -2.66 5.65 9.69
CA ILE A 159 -3.69 4.63 9.49
C ILE A 159 -3.52 3.38 10.39
N TYR A 160 -2.39 3.27 11.09
CA TYR A 160 -2.09 2.20 12.05
C TYR A 160 -2.03 2.67 13.51
N CYS A 161 -1.96 3.98 13.74
CA CYS A 161 -1.71 4.55 15.07
C CYS A 161 -2.99 4.51 15.93
N GLN A 162 -2.98 3.72 17.00
CA GLN A 162 -4.11 3.56 17.93
C GLN A 162 -3.61 3.52 19.39
N GLY A 163 -3.51 4.67 20.04
CA GLY A 163 -2.95 4.79 21.40
C GLY A 163 -1.42 4.67 21.48
N PHE A 164 -0.74 4.68 20.33
CA PHE A 164 0.71 4.68 20.20
C PHE A 164 1.12 5.42 18.92
N ASN A 165 2.41 5.75 18.81
CA ASN A 165 2.98 6.44 17.66
C ASN A 165 3.47 5.44 16.58
N SER A 166 3.66 5.89 15.34
CA SER A 166 4.35 5.05 14.35
C SER A 166 5.86 5.08 14.60
N ASP A 167 6.37 6.27 14.95
CA ASP A 167 7.79 6.61 15.13
C ASP A 167 8.66 6.14 13.95
N TRP A 168 8.12 6.32 12.73
CA TRP A 168 8.74 5.86 11.48
C TRP A 168 8.91 4.33 11.43
N SER A 169 7.83 3.61 11.69
CA SER A 169 7.82 2.14 11.77
C SER A 169 8.36 1.47 10.51
N ALA A 170 7.93 1.91 9.32
CA ALA A 170 8.46 1.40 8.05
C ALA A 170 9.99 1.55 7.97
N HIS A 171 10.52 2.67 8.45
CA HIS A 171 11.96 2.92 8.48
C HIS A 171 12.67 2.03 9.49
N ARG A 172 12.15 1.91 10.72
CA ARG A 172 12.72 1.02 11.74
C ARG A 172 12.76 -0.42 11.28
N VAL A 173 11.67 -0.92 10.69
CA VAL A 173 11.60 -2.29 10.15
C VAL A 173 12.54 -2.44 8.95
N ARG A 174 12.69 -1.42 8.07
CA ARG A 174 13.72 -1.44 7.02
C ARG A 174 15.12 -1.60 7.59
N GLN A 175 15.45 -0.99 8.73
CA GLN A 175 16.77 -1.16 9.37
C GLN A 175 17.01 -2.59 9.88
N GLN A 176 15.94 -3.34 10.17
CA GLN A 176 16.03 -4.76 10.54
C GLN A 176 16.17 -5.70 9.33
N ASN A 177 15.93 -5.18 8.11
CA ASN A 177 16.04 -5.91 6.85
C ASN A 177 17.12 -5.26 5.97
N PRO A 178 18.42 -5.46 6.30
CA PRO A 178 19.54 -4.75 5.69
C PRO A 178 19.63 -4.94 4.17
N GLU A 179 19.03 -5.99 3.61
CA GLU A 179 18.95 -6.21 2.16
C GLU A 179 18.24 -5.07 1.40
N PHE A 180 17.37 -4.30 2.05
CA PHE A 180 16.72 -3.11 1.47
C PHE A 180 17.56 -1.83 1.59
N ASN A 181 18.71 -1.87 2.26
CA ASN A 181 19.65 -0.76 2.37
C ASN A 181 20.82 -1.01 1.41
N TYR A 182 20.63 -0.63 0.14
CA TYR A 182 21.58 -0.95 -0.92
C TYR A 182 22.99 -0.43 -0.61
N GLN A 183 23.97 -1.29 -0.86
CA GLN A 183 25.40 -0.98 -0.82
C GLN A 183 26.01 -1.49 -2.12
N GLN A 184 26.98 -0.75 -2.66
CA GLN A 184 27.66 -1.16 -3.90
C GLN A 184 28.25 -2.56 -3.76
N GLY A 185 27.89 -3.44 -4.69
CA GLY A 185 28.29 -4.86 -4.70
C GLY A 185 27.25 -5.82 -4.11
N ASN A 186 26.23 -5.33 -3.40
CA ASN A 186 25.11 -6.14 -2.95
C ASN A 186 24.06 -6.32 -4.04
N GLU A 187 23.14 -7.27 -3.82
CA GLU A 187 21.90 -7.36 -4.58
C GLU A 187 21.08 -6.07 -4.42
N PHE A 188 20.46 -5.63 -5.52
CA PHE A 188 19.51 -4.53 -5.49
C PHE A 188 18.12 -5.07 -5.17
N LEU A 189 17.42 -4.41 -4.26
CA LEU A 189 16.01 -4.65 -3.98
C LEU A 189 15.24 -3.33 -4.04
N PHE A 190 14.08 -3.35 -4.67
CA PHE A 190 13.12 -2.27 -4.62
C PHE A 190 12.32 -2.27 -3.31
N THR A 191 11.81 -1.11 -2.90
CA THR A 191 10.84 -0.99 -1.79
C THR A 191 9.42 -0.89 -2.33
N GLY A 192 8.43 -1.14 -1.46
CA GLY A 192 7.01 -1.04 -1.79
C GLY A 192 6.41 0.34 -1.46
N GLU A 193 5.14 0.34 -1.06
CA GLU A 193 4.39 1.53 -0.61
C GLU A 193 4.75 1.87 0.85
N MET A 194 6.00 2.21 1.10
CA MET A 194 6.47 2.67 2.41
C MET A 194 6.84 4.15 2.35
N VAL A 195 6.54 4.87 3.42
CA VAL A 195 7.03 6.24 3.64
C VAL A 195 8.17 6.22 4.65
N PHE A 196 9.26 6.92 4.32
CA PHE A 196 10.47 6.96 5.13
C PHE A 196 10.85 8.41 5.48
N PRO A 197 11.58 8.65 6.60
CA PRO A 197 12.04 9.98 6.99
C PRO A 197 12.81 10.70 5.88
N PHE A 198 13.69 9.98 5.16
CA PHE A 198 14.53 10.55 4.10
C PHE A 198 13.70 11.20 3.00
N MET A 199 12.43 10.80 2.79
CA MET A 199 11.59 11.41 1.76
C MET A 199 11.33 12.89 2.06
N PHE A 200 11.13 13.25 3.34
CA PHE A 200 10.98 14.63 3.79
C PHE A 200 12.32 15.39 3.84
N GLU A 201 13.44 14.73 3.55
CA GLU A 201 14.76 15.35 3.44
C GLU A 201 15.17 15.51 1.99
N GLN A 202 14.79 14.57 1.13
CA GLN A 202 15.25 14.47 -0.25
C GLN A 202 14.24 15.02 -1.27
N TYR A 203 12.94 14.97 -0.99
CA TYR A 203 11.92 15.40 -1.93
C TYR A 203 11.65 16.90 -1.76
N ASN A 204 11.93 17.68 -2.80
CA ASN A 204 11.83 19.14 -2.74
C ASN A 204 10.45 19.63 -2.24
N ASN A 205 9.35 19.00 -2.68
CA ASN A 205 7.99 19.43 -2.27
C ASN A 205 7.58 18.88 -0.89
N LEU A 206 8.32 17.94 -0.31
CA LEU A 206 8.05 17.41 1.04
C LEU A 206 8.91 18.06 2.12
N GLN A 207 10.07 18.63 1.76
CA GLN A 207 10.97 19.30 2.71
C GLN A 207 10.28 20.32 3.64
N PRO A 208 9.36 21.19 3.15
CA PRO A 208 8.65 22.13 4.03
C PRO A 208 7.79 21.46 5.10
N LEU A 209 7.45 20.18 4.94
CA LEU A 209 6.62 19.40 5.86
C LEU A 209 7.42 18.56 6.84
N LYS A 210 8.76 18.58 6.79
CA LYS A 210 9.62 17.71 7.62
C LYS A 210 9.28 17.78 9.11
N GLU A 211 9.16 19.00 9.66
CA GLU A 211 8.84 19.19 11.08
C GLU A 211 7.44 18.65 11.43
N ALA A 212 6.44 18.91 10.57
CA ALA A 212 5.09 18.38 10.77
C ALA A 212 5.05 16.84 10.69
N ALA A 213 5.83 16.25 9.79
CA ALA A 213 5.94 14.80 9.65
C ALA A 213 6.56 14.18 10.91
N GLU A 214 7.58 14.80 11.49
CA GLU A 214 8.21 14.34 12.74
C GLU A 214 7.25 14.42 13.94
N ILE A 215 6.47 15.51 14.03
CA ILE A 215 5.43 15.64 15.08
C ILE A 215 4.40 14.52 14.96
N LEU A 216 3.93 14.23 13.74
CA LEU A 216 2.95 13.17 13.51
C LEU A 216 3.52 11.78 13.76
N ALA A 217 4.75 11.52 13.33
CA ALA A 217 5.43 10.24 13.56
C ALA A 217 5.64 9.97 15.05
N THR A 218 5.95 10.99 15.86
CA THR A 218 6.23 10.82 17.30
C THR A 218 5.00 10.98 18.21
N LYS A 219 3.89 11.54 17.69
CA LYS A 219 2.61 11.67 18.42
C LYS A 219 2.14 10.32 18.95
N SER A 220 2.03 10.16 20.27
CA SER A 220 1.70 8.88 20.93
C SER A 220 0.28 8.80 21.48
N ASP A 221 -0.41 9.93 21.61
CA ASP A 221 -1.79 10.08 22.07
C ASP A 221 -2.79 10.05 20.88
N TRP A 222 -2.66 9.05 20.00
CA TRP A 222 -3.66 8.81 18.95
C TRP A 222 -4.91 8.18 19.55
N GLU A 223 -6.08 8.72 19.22
CA GLU A 223 -7.35 8.08 19.55
C GLU A 223 -7.53 6.77 18.76
N PRO A 224 -8.31 5.80 19.26
CA PRO A 224 -8.59 4.57 18.52
C PRO A 224 -9.25 4.85 17.16
N LEU A 225 -8.71 4.24 16.09
CA LEU A 225 -9.27 4.32 14.73
C LEU A 225 -10.50 3.44 14.55
N TYR A 226 -10.60 2.37 15.34
CA TYR A 226 -11.69 1.40 15.28
C TYR A 226 -12.29 1.17 16.66
N ASN A 227 -13.61 1.22 16.75
CA ASN A 227 -14.33 0.67 17.91
C ASN A 227 -14.49 -0.85 17.75
N VAL A 228 -13.59 -1.60 18.40
CA VAL A 228 -13.55 -3.07 18.32
C VAL A 228 -14.83 -3.73 18.86
N GLU A 229 -15.45 -3.17 19.89
CA GLU A 229 -16.69 -3.71 20.46
C GLU A 229 -17.88 -3.57 19.49
N VAL A 230 -17.97 -2.42 18.80
CA VAL A 230 -18.99 -2.21 17.76
C VAL A 230 -18.76 -3.16 16.59
N LEU A 231 -17.51 -3.30 16.13
CA LEU A 231 -17.15 -4.22 15.05
C LEU A 231 -17.47 -5.69 15.40
N ALA A 232 -17.20 -6.12 16.64
CA ALA A 232 -17.52 -7.46 17.12
C ALA A 232 -19.04 -7.75 17.17
N ASN A 233 -19.87 -6.70 17.20
CA ASN A 233 -21.32 -6.80 17.21
C ASN A 233 -21.98 -6.46 15.86
N ASN A 234 -21.18 -6.28 14.81
CA ASN A 234 -21.61 -5.80 13.49
C ASN A 234 -22.88 -6.50 12.96
N LYS A 235 -23.81 -5.70 12.41
CA LYS A 235 -25.05 -6.15 11.75
C LYS A 235 -25.09 -5.81 10.26
N VAL A 236 -24.15 -5.03 9.75
CA VAL A 236 -24.08 -4.62 8.35
C VAL A 236 -23.46 -5.75 7.52
N PRO A 237 -24.03 -6.12 6.36
CA PRO A 237 -23.36 -7.02 5.42
C PRO A 237 -22.06 -6.40 4.90
N VAL A 238 -20.94 -7.10 5.12
CA VAL A 238 -19.61 -6.69 4.64
C VAL A 238 -19.06 -7.74 3.69
N SER A 239 -18.77 -7.36 2.46
CA SER A 239 -18.16 -8.24 1.46
C SER A 239 -16.85 -7.65 0.96
N CYS A 240 -15.80 -8.46 1.00
CA CYS A 240 -14.43 -8.01 0.75
C CYS A 240 -13.79 -8.79 -0.40
N ALA A 241 -13.03 -8.12 -1.27
CA ALA A 241 -12.04 -8.75 -2.11
C ALA A 241 -10.67 -8.61 -1.42
N VAL A 242 -10.03 -9.75 -1.14
CA VAL A 242 -8.70 -9.82 -0.54
C VAL A 242 -7.78 -10.53 -1.52
N TYR A 243 -6.68 -9.88 -1.90
CA TYR A 243 -5.75 -10.45 -2.86
C TYR A 243 -4.68 -11.24 -2.12
N ALA A 244 -4.46 -12.50 -2.52
CA ALA A 244 -3.63 -13.44 -1.77
C ALA A 244 -2.14 -13.02 -1.73
N ASP A 245 -1.69 -12.38 -2.81
CA ASP A 245 -0.31 -11.94 -3.03
C ASP A 245 -0.17 -10.41 -2.97
N ASP A 246 -1.14 -9.72 -2.34
CA ASP A 246 -1.11 -8.26 -2.18
C ASP A 246 0.18 -7.81 -1.48
N MET A 247 0.89 -6.85 -2.08
CA MET A 247 2.14 -6.34 -1.52
C MET A 247 1.90 -5.35 -0.38
N PHE A 248 0.76 -4.67 -0.36
CA PHE A 248 0.49 -3.53 0.53
C PHE A 248 -0.39 -3.91 1.71
N VAL A 249 -1.37 -4.79 1.51
CA VAL A 249 -2.32 -5.19 2.55
C VAL A 249 -2.24 -6.69 2.78
N GLU A 250 -1.67 -7.08 3.91
CA GLU A 250 -1.36 -8.48 4.17
C GLU A 250 -2.64 -9.32 4.41
N MET A 251 -2.71 -10.46 3.72
CA MET A 251 -3.88 -11.33 3.67
C MET A 251 -4.21 -11.95 5.04
N ASP A 252 -3.23 -12.44 5.79
CA ASP A 252 -3.47 -13.07 7.09
C ASP A 252 -3.93 -12.05 8.14
N LEU A 253 -3.40 -10.83 8.13
CA LEU A 253 -3.93 -9.71 8.93
C LEU A 253 -5.37 -9.38 8.54
N SER A 254 -5.67 -9.37 7.23
CA SER A 254 -7.04 -9.18 6.74
C SER A 254 -7.99 -10.29 7.24
N ARG A 255 -7.55 -11.55 7.18
CA ARG A 255 -8.31 -12.72 7.67
C ARG A 255 -8.55 -12.64 9.17
N GLU A 256 -7.53 -12.26 9.95
CA GLU A 256 -7.63 -12.08 11.39
C GLU A 256 -8.70 -11.02 11.73
N THR A 257 -8.65 -9.85 11.09
CA THR A 257 -9.65 -8.79 11.29
C THR A 257 -11.06 -9.29 10.97
N LEU A 258 -11.27 -9.91 9.81
CA LEU A 258 -12.61 -10.37 9.40
C LEU A 258 -13.16 -11.47 10.31
N SER A 259 -12.30 -12.31 10.89
CA SER A 259 -12.73 -13.33 11.86
C SER A 259 -13.39 -12.74 13.12
N LYS A 260 -13.06 -11.47 13.44
CA LYS A 260 -13.61 -10.73 14.58
C LYS A 260 -14.86 -9.93 14.24
N ILE A 261 -15.27 -9.88 12.96
CA ILE A 261 -16.38 -9.07 12.47
C ILE A 261 -17.48 -10.00 11.92
N PRO A 262 -18.56 -10.24 12.67
CA PRO A 262 -19.71 -10.98 12.16
C PRO A 262 -20.27 -10.36 10.89
N ASN A 263 -20.94 -11.16 10.06
CA ASN A 263 -21.55 -10.70 8.81
C ASN A 263 -20.54 -10.10 7.82
N SER A 264 -19.27 -10.48 7.94
CA SER A 264 -18.25 -10.19 6.94
C SER A 264 -17.83 -11.47 6.21
N ARG A 265 -17.52 -11.36 4.91
CA ARG A 265 -16.89 -12.44 4.12
C ARG A 265 -15.87 -11.88 3.14
N ALA A 266 -14.77 -12.61 2.97
CA ALA A 266 -13.78 -12.33 1.93
C ALA A 266 -13.87 -13.33 0.78
N TRP A 267 -13.81 -12.80 -0.45
CA TRP A 267 -13.34 -13.54 -1.61
C TRP A 267 -11.83 -13.36 -1.67
N ILE A 268 -11.11 -14.43 -1.31
CA ILE A 268 -9.66 -14.48 -1.39
C ILE A 268 -9.28 -15.00 -2.77
N THR A 269 -8.44 -14.26 -3.50
CA THR A 269 -8.05 -14.62 -4.87
C THR A 269 -6.63 -14.19 -5.18
N ASN A 270 -5.93 -14.96 -6.01
CA ASN A 270 -4.65 -14.61 -6.62
C ASN A 270 -4.78 -14.28 -8.12
N GLU A 271 -6.01 -14.09 -8.61
CA GLU A 271 -6.26 -13.70 -10.00
C GLU A 271 -5.87 -12.24 -10.28
N TYR A 272 -5.78 -11.42 -9.23
CA TYR A 272 -5.47 -9.99 -9.32
C TYR A 272 -4.46 -9.58 -8.25
N GLU A 273 -3.78 -8.49 -8.52
CA GLU A 273 -3.04 -7.71 -7.53
C GLU A 273 -3.94 -6.64 -6.88
N HIS A 274 -3.34 -5.74 -6.09
CA HIS A 274 -4.04 -4.71 -5.34
C HIS A 274 -5.01 -3.84 -6.16
N ASN A 275 -4.73 -3.68 -7.46
CA ASN A 275 -5.57 -2.94 -8.41
C ASN A 275 -6.72 -3.76 -9.03
N GLY A 276 -7.12 -4.90 -8.45
CA GLY A 276 -8.11 -5.80 -9.04
C GLY A 276 -9.43 -5.14 -9.48
N ILE A 277 -9.99 -4.22 -8.70
CA ILE A 277 -11.20 -3.46 -9.09
C ILE A 277 -10.97 -2.54 -10.30
N ARG A 278 -9.75 -2.02 -10.49
CA ARG A 278 -9.39 -1.24 -11.69
C ARG A 278 -9.12 -2.14 -12.89
N ALA A 279 -8.61 -3.34 -12.65
CA ALA A 279 -8.30 -4.32 -13.69
C ALA A 279 -9.58 -5.00 -14.25
N ASP A 280 -10.51 -5.41 -13.38
CA ASP A 280 -11.76 -6.09 -13.75
C ASP A 280 -12.91 -5.70 -12.81
N GLY A 281 -13.28 -4.42 -12.81
CA GLY A 281 -14.29 -3.87 -11.89
C GLY A 281 -15.67 -4.51 -12.03
N GLY A 282 -16.06 -4.91 -13.24
CA GLY A 282 -17.34 -5.57 -13.48
C GLY A 282 -17.45 -6.90 -12.75
N ARG A 283 -16.43 -7.76 -12.89
CA ARG A 283 -16.39 -9.06 -12.21
C ARG A 283 -16.22 -8.91 -10.71
N VAL A 284 -15.32 -8.02 -10.27
CA VAL A 284 -15.05 -7.80 -8.85
C VAL A 284 -16.31 -7.29 -8.14
N LEU A 285 -16.95 -6.24 -8.65
CA LEU A 285 -18.17 -5.69 -8.03
C LEU A 285 -19.34 -6.68 -8.10
N GLY A 286 -19.52 -7.36 -9.24
CA GLY A 286 -20.55 -8.39 -9.37
C GLY A 286 -20.40 -9.48 -8.30
N LYS A 287 -19.17 -9.92 -8.03
CA LYS A 287 -18.90 -10.92 -6.99
C LYS A 287 -19.20 -10.40 -5.58
N LEU A 288 -18.81 -9.16 -5.28
CA LEU A 288 -19.08 -8.56 -3.97
C LEU A 288 -20.57 -8.34 -3.73
N PHE A 289 -21.33 -7.95 -4.76
CA PHE A 289 -22.79 -7.80 -4.66
C PHE A 289 -23.47 -9.13 -4.37
N GLU A 290 -23.15 -10.18 -5.11
CA GLU A 290 -23.66 -11.55 -4.87
C GLU A 290 -23.36 -12.01 -3.43
N MET A 291 -22.13 -11.81 -2.95
CA MET A 291 -21.75 -12.15 -1.59
C MET A 291 -22.53 -11.35 -0.55
N SER A 292 -22.72 -10.06 -0.78
CA SER A 292 -23.42 -9.17 0.15
C SER A 292 -24.90 -9.53 0.27
N ASP A 293 -25.55 -9.88 -0.84
CA ASP A 293 -26.94 -10.36 -0.84
C ASP A 293 -27.07 -11.66 -0.05
N ALA A 294 -26.19 -12.63 -0.28
CA ALA A 294 -26.17 -13.87 0.50
C ALA A 294 -25.92 -13.64 2.00
N ILE A 295 -25.11 -12.65 2.38
CA ILE A 295 -24.90 -12.29 3.79
C ILE A 295 -26.18 -11.68 4.37
N ALA A 296 -26.81 -10.73 3.67
CA ALA A 296 -28.04 -10.08 4.12
C ALA A 296 -29.18 -11.08 4.35
N GLU A 297 -29.37 -12.04 3.44
CA GLU A 297 -30.35 -13.12 3.59
C GLU A 297 -30.08 -13.97 4.84
N ASN A 298 -28.82 -14.30 5.12
CA ASN A 298 -28.44 -15.05 6.33
C ASN A 298 -28.73 -14.28 7.62
N ILE A 299 -28.61 -12.94 7.61
CA ILE A 299 -28.96 -12.09 8.76
C ILE A 299 -30.47 -12.12 8.98
N ALA A 300 -31.26 -11.91 7.93
CA ALA A 300 -32.72 -11.92 8.00
C ALA A 300 -33.26 -13.27 8.53
N ASN A 301 -32.73 -14.39 8.02
CA ASN A 301 -33.11 -15.73 8.46
C ASN A 301 -32.83 -15.96 9.95
N LYS A 302 -31.69 -15.48 10.48
CA LYS A 302 -31.38 -15.57 11.91
C LYS A 302 -32.30 -14.73 12.78
N GLN A 303 -32.78 -13.59 12.28
CA GLN A 303 -33.75 -12.76 13.01
C GLN A 303 -35.13 -13.43 13.07
N HIS A 304 -35.57 -14.06 11.98
CA HIS A 304 -36.82 -14.82 11.95
C HIS A 304 -36.83 -16.01 12.91
N ILE A 305 -35.71 -16.74 13.03
CA ILE A 305 -35.61 -17.88 13.98
C ILE A 305 -35.65 -17.41 15.44
N LYS A 306 -35.15 -16.21 15.77
CA LYS A 306 -35.17 -15.68 17.15
C LYS A 306 -36.53 -15.16 17.62
N LEU A 307 -37.45 -14.91 16.69
CA LEU A 307 -38.78 -14.36 16.96
C LEU A 307 -39.87 -15.46 17.10
N ASN A 308 -39.52 -16.71 16.81
CA ASN A 308 -40.37 -17.90 16.96
C ASN A 308 -39.86 -18.79 18.10
#